data_AF-A0A946EXD3-F1
#
_entry.id   AF-A0A946EXD3-F1
#
_cell.length_a   1.000
_cell.length_b   1.000
_cell.length_c   1.000
_cell.angle_alpha   90.00
_cell.angle_beta   90.00
_cell.angle_gamma   90.00
#
_symmetry.space_group_name_H-M   'P 1'
#
loop_
_entity.id
_entity.type
_entity.pdbx_description
1 polymer ?
#
loop_
_entity_poly.entity_id
_entity_poly.type
_entity_poly.pdbx_seq_one_letter_code
_entity_poly.pdbx_strand_id
1 'polypeptide(L)'
;MKKYLIVGMLCIGICLGQTIDDLNTEQKLRYNRNKLSIDIVQKTLGGVVGNNYGSESWNQWTAHKGLGNKITEYEFFAIAGYKNEAKNIKEEYIKSKSKVVNSLLMMGASVPLFFIGGSLIGNVHVTPKEERNLGYTMMIGGFGLGAVGLVKFMLASPSLRNNSVPYSAVKPIMEEYNKNLIKDIINNKK
;
A
#
# COMPACT_ATOMS: atom_id res chain seq x y z
N MET A 1 3.93 68.76 21.57
CA MET A 1 3.47 67.35 21.45
C MET A 1 4.65 66.49 21.03
N LYS A 2 5.16 65.64 21.94
CA LYS A 2 6.31 64.76 21.69
C LYS A 2 5.85 63.54 20.91
N LYS A 3 6.43 63.29 19.73
CA LYS A 3 6.23 62.06 18.96
C LYS A 3 7.42 61.13 19.24
N TYR A 4 7.20 60.09 20.03
CA TYR A 4 8.18 59.02 20.21
C TYR A 4 7.97 57.99 19.10
N LEU A 5 8.98 57.84 18.27
CA LEU A 5 9.04 56.87 17.18
C LEU A 5 9.47 55.53 17.81
N ILE A 6 8.51 54.63 18.02
CA ILE A 6 8.78 53.27 18.52
C ILE A 6 9.33 52.48 17.34
N VAL A 7 10.66 52.39 17.23
CA VAL A 7 11.33 51.43 16.35
C VAL A 7 11.23 50.07 17.02
N GLY A 8 10.19 49.32 16.68
CA GLY A 8 10.05 47.92 17.07
C GLY A 8 11.09 47.09 16.33
N MET A 9 12.17 46.73 17.03
CA MET A 9 13.19 45.80 16.58
C MET A 9 12.54 44.41 16.40
N LEU A 10 12.22 44.07 15.15
CA LEU A 10 11.68 42.77 14.76
C LEU A 10 12.82 41.75 14.85
N CYS A 11 12.89 40.97 15.93
CA CYS A 11 13.77 39.81 16.02
C CYS A 11 13.28 38.75 15.02
N ILE A 12 13.79 38.81 13.78
CA ILE A 12 13.65 37.73 12.81
C ILE A 12 14.53 36.58 13.32
N GLY A 13 13.91 35.62 14.01
CA GLY A 13 14.53 34.34 14.29
C GLY A 13 14.77 33.62 12.97
N ILE A 14 15.96 33.80 12.39
CA ILE A 14 16.41 33.01 11.25
C ILE A 14 16.61 31.59 11.77
N CYS A 15 15.59 30.74 11.60
CA CYS A 15 15.73 29.30 11.72
C CYS A 15 16.65 28.84 10.58
N LEU A 16 17.96 28.91 10.77
CA LEU A 16 18.95 28.26 9.91
C LEU A 16 18.60 26.77 9.91
N GLY A 17 17.93 26.33 8.85
CA GLY A 17 17.57 24.93 8.68
C GLY A 17 18.85 24.15 8.44
N GLN A 18 19.28 23.37 9.42
CA GLN A 18 20.41 22.44 9.26
C GLN A 18 20.19 21.56 8.04
N THR A 19 21.18 21.52 7.16
CA THR A 19 21.18 20.80 5.89
C THR A 19 22.14 19.60 5.96
N ILE A 20 22.11 18.73 4.94
CA ILE A 20 23.06 17.62 4.83
C ILE A 20 24.50 18.12 4.70
N ASP A 21 24.71 19.33 4.16
CA ASP A 21 26.03 19.90 3.95
C ASP A 21 26.74 20.24 5.27
N ASP A 22 25.96 20.48 6.33
CA ASP A 22 26.46 20.74 7.68
C ASP A 22 26.98 19.47 8.40
N LEU A 23 26.80 18.28 7.79
CA LEU A 23 27.23 17.00 8.35
C LEU A 23 28.66 16.65 7.92
N ASN A 24 29.47 16.14 8.85
CA ASN A 24 30.76 15.53 8.52
C ASN A 24 30.59 14.16 7.83
N THR A 25 31.69 13.55 7.36
CA THR A 25 31.63 12.28 6.60
C THR A 25 30.95 11.14 7.36
N GLU A 26 31.24 10.96 8.65
CA GLU A 26 30.63 9.91 9.48
C GLU A 26 29.13 10.16 9.72
N GLN A 27 28.77 11.42 9.97
CA GLN A 27 27.39 11.86 10.13
C GLN A 27 26.58 11.68 8.84
N LYS A 28 27.18 11.96 7.68
CA LYS A 28 26.58 11.70 6.35
C LYS A 28 26.33 10.22 6.14
N LEU A 29 27.24 9.34 6.55
CA LEU A 29 27.03 7.89 6.50
C LEU A 29 25.87 7.47 7.42
N ARG A 30 25.80 8.00 8.64
CA ARG A 30 24.71 7.72 9.58
C ARG A 30 23.35 8.19 9.05
N TYR A 31 23.32 9.38 8.43
CA TYR A 31 22.13 9.90 7.76
C TYR A 31 21.70 9.00 6.60
N ASN A 32 22.62 8.69 5.67
CA ASN A 32 22.33 7.86 4.50
C ASN A 32 21.89 6.43 4.84
N ARG A 33 22.26 5.90 6.01
CA ARG A 33 21.78 4.59 6.50
C ARG A 33 20.36 4.62 7.06
N ASN A 34 19.88 5.78 7.51
CA ASN A 34 18.62 5.90 8.25
C ASN A 34 17.55 6.74 7.55
N LYS A 35 17.92 7.57 6.56
CA LYS A 35 16.96 8.39 5.81
C LYS A 35 15.85 7.56 5.18
N LEU A 36 14.69 8.16 5.03
CA LEU A 36 13.60 7.62 4.24
C LEU A 36 13.59 8.25 2.85
N SER A 37 13.25 7.46 1.84
CA SER A 37 13.00 7.92 0.48
C SER A 37 11.76 7.24 -0.07
N ILE A 38 11.03 7.92 -0.94
CA ILE A 38 9.80 7.41 -1.56
C ILE A 38 9.91 7.55 -3.06
N ASP A 39 9.76 6.44 -3.77
CA ASP A 39 9.68 6.40 -5.21
C ASP A 39 8.23 6.23 -5.64
N ILE A 40 7.82 6.97 -6.66
CA ILE A 40 6.52 6.78 -7.28
C ILE A 40 6.67 5.63 -8.28
N VAL A 41 5.88 4.59 -8.10
CA VAL A 41 5.91 3.40 -8.97
C VAL A 41 5.07 3.61 -10.21
N GLN A 42 3.88 4.19 -10.07
CA GLN A 42 3.00 4.43 -11.20
C GLN A 42 2.08 5.61 -10.93
N LYS A 43 1.84 6.43 -11.95
CA LYS A 43 0.74 7.40 -11.95
C LYS A 43 -0.55 6.64 -12.23
N THR A 44 -1.46 6.57 -11.27
CA THR A 44 -2.77 5.94 -11.50
C THR A 44 -3.61 6.88 -12.36
N LEU A 45 -3.66 6.63 -13.67
CA LEU A 45 -4.64 7.24 -14.57
C LEU A 45 -5.94 6.42 -14.49
N GLY A 46 -7.01 7.06 -14.03
CA GLY A 46 -8.42 6.62 -14.22
C GLY A 46 -8.73 5.14 -13.99
N GLY A 47 -9.31 4.81 -12.85
CA GLY A 47 -9.90 3.49 -12.63
C GLY A 47 -11.07 3.25 -13.59
N VAL A 48 -10.95 2.22 -14.43
CA VAL A 48 -12.11 1.64 -15.11
C VAL A 48 -12.97 1.02 -14.02
N VAL A 49 -14.25 1.42 -13.98
CA VAL A 49 -15.31 1.12 -12.99
C VAL A 49 -15.38 2.11 -11.82
N GLY A 50 -16.22 3.14 -12.00
CA GLY A 50 -16.79 3.95 -10.91
C GLY A 50 -16.34 5.41 -10.83
N ASN A 51 -16.93 6.26 -11.68
CA ASN A 51 -17.20 7.69 -11.43
C ASN A 51 -16.09 8.60 -10.83
N ASN A 52 -14.82 8.42 -11.19
CA ASN A 52 -13.80 9.45 -10.97
C ASN A 52 -12.85 9.54 -12.17
N TYR A 53 -13.35 10.11 -13.26
CA TYR A 53 -12.51 10.63 -14.34
C TYR A 53 -11.89 11.95 -13.87
N GLY A 54 -10.61 11.94 -13.47
CA GLY A 54 -9.82 13.16 -13.32
C GLY A 54 -8.94 13.31 -12.08
N SER A 55 -9.02 12.43 -11.07
CA SER A 55 -8.10 12.52 -9.93
C SER A 55 -6.83 11.71 -10.20
N GLU A 56 -5.73 12.41 -10.46
CA GLU A 56 -4.40 11.80 -10.49
C GLU A 56 -4.03 11.37 -9.06
N SER A 57 -4.32 10.11 -8.71
CA SER A 57 -3.94 9.57 -7.41
C SER A 57 -2.60 8.87 -7.51
N TRP A 58 -1.60 9.45 -6.85
CA TRP A 58 -0.26 8.89 -6.72
C TRP A 58 -0.27 7.89 -5.56
N ASN A 59 -1.18 6.91 -5.63
CA ASN A 59 -1.43 5.92 -4.59
C ASN A 59 -0.59 4.67 -4.76
N GLN A 60 0.37 4.68 -5.70
CA GLN A 60 1.33 3.61 -5.89
C GLN A 60 2.73 4.17 -5.71
N TRP A 61 3.24 4.02 -4.51
CA TRP A 61 4.57 4.45 -4.13
C TRP A 61 5.27 3.36 -3.32
N THR A 62 6.60 3.37 -3.35
CA THR A 62 7.43 2.46 -2.58
C THR A 62 8.33 3.28 -1.69
N ALA A 63 8.27 3.03 -0.38
CA ALA A 63 9.23 3.59 0.55
C ALA A 63 10.48 2.72 0.63
N HIS A 64 11.60 3.40 0.87
CA HIS A 64 12.89 2.80 1.12
C HIS A 64 13.50 3.41 2.37
N LYS A 65 14.28 2.59 3.09
CA LYS A 65 15.12 3.02 4.20
C LYS A 65 16.59 2.91 3.82
N GLY A 66 17.33 3.97 4.08
CA GLY A 66 18.77 4.02 3.92
C GLY A 66 19.20 3.91 2.46
N LEU A 67 20.08 2.95 2.16
CA LEU A 67 20.65 2.73 0.82
C LEU A 67 19.72 1.96 -0.13
N GLY A 68 18.41 2.21 -0.06
CA GLY A 68 17.43 1.59 -0.96
C GLY A 68 16.80 0.30 -0.46
N ASN A 69 16.86 -0.02 0.84
CA ASN A 69 16.14 -1.17 1.38
C ASN A 69 14.63 -0.89 1.34
N LYS A 70 13.90 -1.60 0.49
CA LYS A 70 12.45 -1.47 0.36
C LYS A 70 11.76 -1.78 1.69
N ILE A 71 10.85 -0.90 2.08
CA ILE A 71 10.00 -1.07 3.27
C ILE A 71 8.53 -0.99 2.85
N THR A 72 7.69 -1.62 3.63
CA THR A 72 6.23 -1.56 3.49
C THR A 72 5.68 -0.21 3.98
N GLU A 73 4.45 0.11 3.58
CA GLU A 73 3.77 1.35 4.02
C GLU A 73 3.62 1.41 5.54
N TYR A 74 3.21 0.31 6.19
CA TYR A 74 3.08 0.30 7.66
C TYR A 74 4.45 0.42 8.36
N GLU A 75 5.54 -0.10 7.77
CA GLU A 75 6.90 0.11 8.30
C GLU A 75 7.33 1.56 8.17
N PHE A 76 6.99 2.22 7.05
CA PHE A 76 7.23 3.65 6.88
C PHE A 76 6.57 4.46 8.00
N PHE A 77 5.27 4.26 8.24
CA PHE A 77 4.55 4.97 9.31
C PHE A 77 5.11 4.63 10.70
N ALA A 78 5.47 3.37 10.95
CA ALA A 78 6.07 2.96 12.22
C ALA A 78 7.42 3.65 12.47
N ILE A 79 8.28 3.77 11.45
CA ILE A 79 9.59 4.43 11.54
C ILE A 79 9.42 5.94 11.69
N ALA A 80 8.45 6.54 11.00
CA ALA A 80 8.13 7.96 11.09
C ALA A 80 7.43 8.35 12.42
N GLY A 81 7.06 7.39 13.26
CA GLY A 81 6.47 7.63 14.59
C GLY A 81 4.95 7.50 14.67
N TYR A 82 4.28 7.20 13.56
CA TYR A 82 2.83 7.06 13.43
C TYR A 82 2.38 5.62 13.72
N LYS A 83 2.52 5.21 14.98
CA LYS A 83 2.30 3.81 15.41
C LYS A 83 0.86 3.32 15.22
N ASN A 84 -0.13 4.20 15.40
CA ASN A 84 -1.54 3.84 15.29
C ASN A 84 -1.94 3.65 13.83
N GLU A 85 -1.51 4.56 12.96
CA GLU A 85 -1.70 4.51 11.52
C GLU A 85 -1.02 3.26 10.93
N ALA A 86 0.22 2.99 11.36
CA ALA A 86 0.93 1.77 10.97
C ALA A 86 0.16 0.49 11.32
N LYS A 87 -0.42 0.43 12.53
CA LYS A 87 -1.23 -0.72 12.97
C LYS A 87 -2.47 -0.88 12.09
N ASN A 88 -3.21 0.20 11.84
CA ASN A 88 -4.42 0.16 11.02
C ASN A 88 -4.12 -0.31 9.58
N ILE A 89 -3.09 0.26 8.96
CA ILE A 89 -2.67 -0.11 7.59
C ILE A 89 -2.26 -1.58 7.53
N LYS A 90 -1.54 -2.08 8.55
CA LYS A 90 -1.16 -3.51 8.63
C LYS A 90 -2.38 -4.41 8.71
N GLU A 91 -3.37 -4.07 9.52
CA GLU A 91 -4.61 -4.84 9.66
C GLU A 91 -5.41 -4.85 8.34
N GLU A 92 -5.52 -3.70 7.67
CA GLU A 92 -6.17 -3.60 6.35
C GLU A 92 -5.46 -4.42 5.28
N TYR A 93 -4.13 -4.40 5.26
CA TYR A 93 -3.32 -5.20 4.35
C TYR A 93 -3.56 -6.69 4.55
N ILE A 94 -3.54 -7.17 5.81
CA ILE A 94 -3.81 -8.58 6.14
C ILE A 94 -5.23 -8.98 5.71
N LYS A 95 -6.22 -8.12 5.98
CA LYS A 95 -7.62 -8.35 5.59
C LYS A 95 -7.77 -8.44 4.07
N SER A 96 -7.14 -7.52 3.34
CA SER A 96 -7.14 -7.51 1.87
C SER A 96 -6.46 -8.75 1.30
N LYS A 97 -5.33 -9.15 1.86
CA LYS A 97 -4.60 -10.35 1.46
C LYS A 97 -5.44 -11.62 1.67
N SER A 98 -6.10 -11.72 2.81
CA SER A 98 -7.02 -12.83 3.11
C SER A 98 -8.17 -12.91 2.10
N LYS A 99 -8.78 -11.77 1.72
CA LYS A 99 -9.82 -11.73 0.69
C LYS A 99 -9.31 -12.24 -0.67
N VAL A 100 -8.11 -11.82 -1.08
CA VAL A 100 -7.50 -12.27 -2.34
C VAL A 100 -7.20 -13.77 -2.30
N VAL A 101 -6.63 -14.28 -1.20
CA VAL A 101 -6.38 -15.71 -1.02
C VAL A 101 -7.68 -16.51 -1.09
N ASN A 102 -8.72 -16.09 -0.38
CA ASN A 102 -10.02 -16.77 -0.42
C ASN A 102 -10.61 -16.77 -1.85
N SER A 103 -10.49 -15.65 -2.56
CA SER A 103 -10.93 -15.54 -3.95
C SER A 103 -10.19 -16.52 -4.87
N LEU A 104 -8.87 -16.63 -4.70
CA LEU A 104 -8.04 -17.57 -5.44
C LEU A 104 -8.38 -19.03 -5.11
N LEU A 105 -8.69 -19.33 -3.85
CA LEU A 105 -9.15 -20.66 -3.43
C LEU A 105 -10.49 -21.03 -4.07
N MET A 106 -11.45 -20.09 -4.14
CA MET A 106 -12.72 -20.31 -4.83
C MET A 106 -12.51 -20.61 -6.32
N MET A 107 -11.60 -19.86 -6.97
CA MET A 107 -11.21 -20.12 -8.36
C MET A 107 -10.45 -21.44 -8.53
N GLY A 108 -9.61 -21.82 -7.57
CA GLY A 108 -8.88 -23.08 -7.61
C GLY A 108 -9.81 -24.28 -7.43
N ALA A 109 -10.82 -24.16 -6.56
CA ALA A 109 -11.79 -25.20 -6.28
C ALA A 109 -12.84 -25.39 -7.40
N SER A 110 -13.05 -24.38 -8.26
CA SER A 110 -14.01 -24.50 -9.37
C SER A 110 -13.58 -25.54 -10.42
N VAL A 111 -12.28 -25.62 -10.71
CA VAL A 111 -11.70 -26.50 -11.72
C VAL A 111 -11.96 -27.99 -11.40
N PRO A 112 -11.58 -28.52 -10.23
CA PRO A 112 -11.86 -29.92 -9.91
C PRO A 112 -13.37 -30.20 -9.83
N LEU A 113 -14.19 -29.29 -9.31
CA LEU A 113 -15.65 -29.46 -9.31
C LEU A 113 -16.21 -29.61 -10.74
N PHE A 114 -15.70 -28.82 -11.68
CA PHE A 114 -16.09 -28.91 -13.08
C PHE A 114 -15.69 -30.25 -13.70
N PHE A 115 -14.46 -30.71 -13.49
CA PHE A 115 -13.99 -31.99 -14.04
C PHE A 115 -14.65 -33.21 -13.39
N ILE A 116 -14.89 -33.19 -12.07
CA ILE A 116 -15.65 -34.24 -11.38
C ILE A 116 -17.07 -34.28 -11.94
N GLY A 117 -17.74 -33.13 -12.07
CA GLY A 117 -19.08 -33.06 -12.65
C GLY A 117 -19.15 -33.61 -14.08
N GLY A 118 -18.17 -33.28 -14.94
CA GLY A 118 -18.07 -33.84 -16.29
C GLY A 118 -17.85 -35.35 -16.30
N SER A 119 -17.03 -35.87 -15.37
CA SER A 119 -16.76 -37.29 -15.24
C SER A 119 -17.99 -38.09 -14.82
N LEU A 120 -18.84 -37.50 -13.97
CA LEU A 120 -20.12 -38.09 -13.53
C LEU A 120 -21.19 -38.11 -14.62
N ILE A 121 -21.11 -37.25 -15.64
CA ILE A 121 -22.05 -37.29 -16.77
C ILE A 121 -21.74 -38.48 -17.69
N GLY A 122 -20.46 -38.81 -17.86
CA GLY A 122 -20.01 -39.97 -18.63
C GLY A 122 -20.65 -40.02 -20.02
N ASN A 123 -21.15 -41.19 -20.41
CA ASN A 123 -21.92 -41.34 -21.65
C ASN A 123 -23.42 -41.19 -21.38
N VAL A 124 -24.03 -40.14 -21.95
CA VAL A 124 -25.41 -39.71 -21.66
C VAL A 124 -26.45 -40.82 -21.85
N HIS A 125 -26.19 -41.80 -22.72
CA HIS A 125 -27.08 -42.93 -23.00
C HIS A 125 -27.00 -44.08 -21.99
N VAL A 126 -25.94 -44.13 -21.17
CA VAL A 126 -25.66 -45.24 -20.24
C VAL A 126 -25.75 -44.80 -18.79
N THR A 127 -25.34 -43.57 -18.48
CA THR A 127 -25.27 -43.08 -17.10
C THR A 127 -26.66 -42.86 -16.48
N PRO A 128 -26.93 -43.30 -15.24
CA PRO A 128 -28.19 -43.05 -14.55
C PRO A 128 -28.55 -41.56 -14.47
N LYS A 129 -29.85 -41.24 -14.54
CA LYS A 129 -30.34 -39.84 -14.54
C LYS A 129 -29.90 -39.07 -13.28
N GLU A 130 -29.86 -39.74 -12.12
CA GLU A 130 -29.43 -39.14 -10.85
C GLU A 130 -27.97 -38.70 -10.87
N GLU A 131 -27.07 -39.56 -11.34
CA GLU A 131 -25.64 -39.24 -11.49
C GLU A 131 -25.41 -38.12 -12.50
N ARG A 132 -26.14 -38.11 -13.61
CA ARG A 132 -26.08 -37.01 -14.59
C ARG A 132 -26.54 -35.68 -13.98
N ASN A 133 -27.64 -35.69 -13.23
CA ASN A 133 -28.14 -34.48 -12.56
C ASN A 133 -27.12 -33.95 -11.54
N LEU A 134 -26.49 -34.83 -10.77
CA LEU A 134 -25.41 -34.48 -9.85
C LEU A 134 -24.21 -33.89 -10.61
N GLY A 135 -23.81 -34.52 -11.72
CA GLY A 135 -22.74 -34.06 -12.59
C GLY A 135 -22.99 -32.65 -13.15
N TYR A 136 -24.18 -32.39 -13.70
CA TYR A 136 -24.57 -31.04 -14.14
C TYR A 136 -24.57 -30.05 -12.99
N THR A 137 -25.06 -30.43 -11.81
CA THR A 137 -25.07 -29.57 -10.61
C THR A 137 -23.65 -29.20 -10.20
N MET A 138 -22.71 -30.16 -10.20
CA MET A 138 -21.31 -29.91 -9.89
C MET A 138 -20.61 -29.03 -10.93
N MET A 139 -20.91 -29.20 -12.23
CA MET A 139 -20.37 -28.33 -13.28
C MET A 139 -20.87 -26.89 -13.16
N ILE A 140 -22.19 -26.70 -12.98
CA ILE A 140 -22.80 -25.38 -12.79
C ILE A 140 -22.27 -24.75 -11.49
N GLY A 141 -22.22 -25.52 -10.40
CA GLY A 141 -21.69 -25.07 -9.12
C GLY A 141 -20.21 -24.68 -9.20
N GLY A 142 -19.40 -25.47 -9.92
CA GLY A 142 -17.99 -25.15 -10.20
C GLY A 142 -17.86 -23.83 -10.96
N PHE A 143 -18.61 -23.65 -12.06
CA PHE A 143 -18.63 -22.39 -12.80
C PHE A 143 -19.04 -21.20 -11.93
N GLY A 144 -20.12 -21.35 -11.16
CA GLY A 144 -20.60 -20.31 -10.25
C GLY A 144 -19.55 -19.94 -9.20
N LEU A 145 -18.91 -20.93 -8.58
CA LEU A 145 -17.85 -20.71 -7.60
C LEU A 145 -16.65 -19.96 -8.21
N GLY A 146 -16.25 -20.36 -9.42
CA GLY A 146 -15.15 -19.73 -10.16
C GLY A 146 -15.46 -18.27 -10.53
N ALA A 147 -16.66 -18.00 -11.02
CA ALA A 147 -17.11 -16.65 -11.36
C ALA A 147 -17.15 -15.73 -10.12
N VAL A 148 -17.70 -16.22 -9.00
CA VAL A 148 -17.71 -15.47 -7.73
C VAL A 148 -16.29 -15.23 -7.22
N GLY A 149 -15.42 -16.24 -7.31
CA GLY A 149 -14.01 -16.11 -6.97
C GLY A 149 -13.33 -15.02 -7.79
N LEU A 150 -13.55 -15.01 -9.11
CA LEU A 150 -12.99 -14.01 -10.02
C LEU A 150 -13.46 -12.59 -9.69
N VAL A 151 -14.76 -12.38 -9.48
CA VAL A 151 -15.31 -11.05 -9.12
C VAL A 151 -14.70 -10.55 -7.80
N LYS A 152 -14.62 -11.41 -6.78
CA LYS A 152 -13.99 -11.04 -5.50
C LYS A 152 -12.50 -10.74 -5.65
N PHE A 153 -11.80 -11.49 -6.50
CA PHE A 153 -10.40 -11.24 -6.81
C PHE A 153 -10.22 -9.86 -7.47
N MET A 154 -11.04 -9.51 -8.45
CA MET A 154 -10.97 -8.20 -9.12
C MET A 154 -11.25 -7.05 -8.15
N LEU A 155 -12.21 -7.19 -7.24
CA LEU A 155 -12.57 -6.16 -6.26
C LEU A 155 -11.51 -6.00 -5.15
N ALA A 156 -10.85 -7.09 -4.75
CA ALA A 156 -9.87 -7.06 -3.66
C ALA A 156 -8.43 -6.80 -4.14
N SER A 157 -8.11 -7.06 -5.40
CA SER A 157 -6.75 -6.89 -5.92
C SER A 157 -6.21 -5.45 -5.88
N PRO A 158 -7.00 -4.39 -6.15
CA PRO A 158 -6.50 -3.02 -6.11
C PRO A 158 -5.98 -2.61 -4.72
N SER A 159 -6.60 -3.07 -3.64
CA SER A 159 -6.19 -2.73 -2.28
C SER A 159 -4.88 -3.39 -1.83
N LEU A 160 -4.34 -4.34 -2.62
CA LEU A 160 -2.99 -4.88 -2.41
C LEU A 160 -1.93 -4.19 -3.28
N ARG A 161 -2.34 -3.55 -4.37
CA ARG A 161 -1.44 -2.85 -5.29
C ARG A 161 -1.26 -1.38 -4.91
N ASN A 162 -2.32 -0.78 -4.38
CA ASN A 162 -2.35 0.61 -3.98
C ASN A 162 -2.02 0.73 -2.49
N ASN A 163 -1.29 1.77 -2.15
CA ASN A 163 -1.11 2.23 -0.79
C ASN A 163 -2.41 2.81 -0.22
N SER A 164 -2.60 2.69 1.08
CA SER A 164 -3.75 3.26 1.79
C SER A 164 -3.70 4.80 1.79
N VAL A 165 -2.49 5.37 1.84
CA VAL A 165 -2.26 6.82 1.90
C VAL A 165 -1.62 7.33 0.60
N PRO A 166 -2.06 8.46 0.03
CA PRO A 166 -1.48 9.02 -1.20
C PRO A 166 -0.07 9.57 -0.98
N TYR A 167 0.75 9.57 -2.05
CA TYR A 167 2.12 10.14 -2.04
C TYR A 167 2.18 11.56 -1.48
N SER A 168 1.20 12.41 -1.83
CA SER A 168 1.12 13.80 -1.38
C SER A 168 1.07 13.96 0.15
N ALA A 169 0.51 12.98 0.86
CA ALA A 169 0.43 12.98 2.32
C ALA A 169 1.69 12.38 2.97
N VAL A 170 2.35 11.40 2.34
CA VAL A 170 3.55 10.76 2.91
C VAL A 170 4.85 11.52 2.61
N LYS A 171 4.90 12.30 1.53
CA LYS A 171 6.03 13.15 1.19
C LYS A 171 6.44 14.12 2.33
N PRO A 172 5.53 14.94 2.91
CA PRO A 172 5.90 15.85 3.99
C PRO A 172 6.35 15.09 5.25
N ILE A 173 5.75 13.93 5.54
CA ILE A 173 6.15 13.08 6.67
C ILE A 173 7.60 12.59 6.51
N MET A 174 7.95 12.13 5.31
CA MET A 174 9.32 11.73 4.98
C MET A 174 10.31 12.89 5.12
N GLU A 175 9.96 14.06 4.61
CA GLU A 175 10.81 15.27 4.67
C GLU A 175 11.03 15.72 6.14
N GLU A 176 9.97 15.71 6.95
CA GLU A 176 10.05 16.03 8.38
C GLU A 176 10.91 15.02 9.13
N TYR A 177 10.71 13.72 8.92
CA TYR A 177 11.53 12.68 9.51
C TYR A 177 13.02 12.87 9.18
N ASN A 178 13.33 13.09 7.89
CA ASN A 178 14.70 13.29 7.44
C ASN A 178 15.33 14.56 8.03
N LYS A 179 14.54 15.64 8.18
CA LYS A 179 14.99 16.87 8.83
C LYS A 179 15.28 16.66 10.31
N ASN A 180 14.42 15.93 11.02
CA ASN A 180 14.63 15.60 12.42
C ASN A 180 15.83 14.67 12.61
N LEU A 181 16.04 13.71 11.70
CA LEU A 181 17.22 12.86 11.67
C LEU A 181 18.53 13.66 11.56
N ILE A 182 18.57 14.70 10.72
CA ILE A 182 19.73 15.60 10.62
C ILE A 182 20.01 16.28 11.97
N LYS A 183 18.96 16.86 12.59
CA LYS A 183 19.07 17.50 13.91
C LYS A 183 19.57 16.52 14.97
N ASP A 184 19.03 15.30 15.00
CA ASP A 184 19.40 14.28 15.97
C ASP A 184 20.85 13.83 15.82
N ILE A 185 21.35 13.73 14.58
CA ILE A 185 22.75 13.38 14.28
C ILE A 185 23.71 14.52 14.67
N ILE A 186 23.31 15.78 14.51
CA ILE A 186 24.12 16.94 14.90
C ILE A 186 24.15 17.07 16.42
N ASN A 187 23.01 16.90 17.09
CA ASN A 187 22.88 17.08 18.53
C ASN A 187 23.43 15.90 19.35
N ASN A 188 23.35 14.67 18.83
CA ASN A 188 23.99 13.51 19.47
C ASN A 188 25.44 13.35 18.99
N LYS A 189 26.32 14.25 19.43
CA LYS A 189 27.77 14.02 19.48
C LYS A 189 28.08 13.03 20.61
N LYS A 190 27.93 11.74 20.36
CA LYS A 190 28.55 10.69 21.18
C LYS A 190 29.38 9.80 20.29
#